data_AF-A0A4S8ME74-F1
#
_entry.id   AF-A0A4S8ME74-F1
#
_cell.length_a   1.000
_cell.length_b   1.000
_cell.length_c   1.000
_cell.angle_alpha   90.00
_cell.angle_beta   90.00
_cell.angle_gamma   90.00
#
_symmetry.space_group_name_H-M   'P 1'
#
loop_
_entity.id
_entity.type
_entity.pdbx_description
1 polymer ?
#
loop_
_entity_poly.entity_id
_entity_poly.type
_entity_poly.pdbx_seq_one_letter_code
_entity_poly.pdbx_strand_id
1 'polypeptide(L)'
;LNNHVCTSNCPCTISVFQCISTPKKPEINFPPNPATEKLVHKIITDWTESFSPQNLEEIGCAVCGQLKPCINMVALKSMKNYLHVLIQPGVTRKERRSNSDPITEILGPVLDENCNKICDTCRKSLREGKRPRISLANGLWLGSIPDELKDLNFMEKLLIQKIRTNCCFVKVSSGMRKMISHVIAFETPVVKVY
;
A
#
# COMPACT_ATOMS: atom_id res chain seq x y z
N LEU A 1 51.01 18.81 18.75
CA LEU A 1 49.88 19.74 19.06
C LEU A 1 48.61 18.94 19.37
N ASN A 2 48.66 17.95 20.29
CA ASN A 2 47.59 16.95 20.38
C ASN A 2 46.55 17.17 21.49
N ASN A 3 46.70 18.20 22.35
CA ASN A 3 45.76 18.42 23.45
C ASN A 3 45.39 19.90 23.57
N HIS A 4 44.65 20.43 22.59
CA HIS A 4 44.01 21.74 22.74
C HIS A 4 42.49 21.57 22.90
N VAL A 5 41.92 22.17 23.93
CA VAL A 5 40.47 22.22 24.20
C VAL A 5 40.00 23.65 23.92
N CYS A 6 39.12 23.82 22.92
CA CYS A 6 38.68 25.13 22.47
C CYS A 6 37.81 25.84 23.53
N THR A 7 38.16 27.08 23.85
CA THR A 7 37.36 28.00 24.67
C THR A 7 36.88 29.17 23.81
N SER A 8 36.00 30.02 24.34
CA SER A 8 35.36 31.14 23.62
C SER A 8 36.32 32.22 23.12
N ASN A 9 37.60 32.18 23.49
CA ASN A 9 38.61 33.17 23.13
C ASN A 9 39.62 32.65 22.08
N CYS A 10 39.37 31.50 21.45
CA CYS A 10 40.27 31.00 20.40
C CYS A 10 40.10 31.78 19.08
N PRO A 11 41.18 32.29 18.47
CA PRO A 11 41.08 32.96 17.18
C PRO A 11 40.65 31.97 16.11
N CYS A 12 39.69 32.34 15.25
CA CYS A 12 39.14 31.52 14.16
C CYS A 12 40.24 31.07 13.18
N THR A 13 40.96 30.00 13.54
CA THR A 13 41.97 29.36 12.72
C THR A 13 41.36 28.11 12.14
N ILE A 14 41.33 28.06 10.81
CA ILE A 14 40.74 27.00 10.00
C ILE A 14 41.31 25.65 10.47
N SER A 15 40.43 24.77 10.94
CA SER A 15 40.77 23.40 11.28
C SER A 15 40.78 22.57 10.00
N VAL A 16 41.97 22.16 9.54
CA VAL A 16 42.09 21.21 8.43
C VAL A 16 41.88 19.81 8.99
N PHE A 17 40.74 19.20 8.67
CA PHE A 17 40.50 17.81 8.99
C PHE A 17 41.37 16.92 8.10
N GLN A 18 42.34 16.23 8.70
CA GLN A 18 43.06 15.18 8.01
C GLN A 18 42.18 13.92 8.02
N CYS A 19 41.77 13.49 6.82
CA CYS A 19 41.02 12.25 6.66
C CYS A 19 41.91 11.09 7.12
N ILE A 20 41.62 10.54 8.30
CA ILE A 20 42.23 9.29 8.76
C ILE A 20 41.87 8.24 7.70
N SER A 21 42.89 7.62 7.12
CA SER A 21 42.81 6.64 6.05
C SER A 21 41.54 5.78 6.17
N THR A 22 40.66 5.87 5.18
CA THR A 22 39.52 4.96 5.07
C THR A 22 40.04 3.52 5.06
N PRO A 23 39.37 2.56 5.71
CA PRO A 23 39.76 1.16 5.61
C PRO A 23 39.84 0.82 4.11
N LYS A 24 40.99 0.28 3.68
CA LYS A 24 41.23 -0.12 2.29
C LYS A 24 40.04 -0.94 1.81
N LYS A 25 39.22 -0.36 0.93
CA LYS A 25 38.15 -1.08 0.23
C LYS A 25 38.84 -2.24 -0.48
N PRO A 26 38.33 -3.48 -0.41
CA PRO A 26 38.92 -4.57 -1.16
C PRO A 26 39.00 -4.14 -2.63
N GLU A 27 40.18 -4.27 -3.22
CA GLU A 27 40.40 -3.98 -4.65
C GLU A 27 39.62 -5.01 -5.45
N ILE A 28 38.37 -4.69 -5.77
CA ILE A 28 37.55 -5.47 -6.69
C ILE A 28 38.06 -5.10 -8.08
N ASN A 29 38.85 -6.00 -8.69
CA ASN A 29 39.26 -5.84 -10.08
C ASN A 29 38.02 -5.74 -10.97
N PHE A 30 37.92 -4.62 -11.69
CA PHE A 30 36.84 -4.36 -12.64
C PHE A 30 37.38 -4.41 -14.07
N PRO A 31 36.71 -5.12 -15.00
CA PRO A 31 35.49 -5.89 -14.78
C PRO A 31 35.73 -7.15 -13.94
N PRO A 32 34.73 -7.61 -13.17
CA PRO A 32 34.85 -8.86 -12.43
C PRO A 32 35.05 -10.03 -13.40
N ASN A 33 35.72 -11.08 -12.92
CA ASN A 33 35.84 -12.32 -13.66
C ASN A 33 34.45 -12.91 -13.97
N PRO A 34 34.29 -13.61 -15.11
CA PRO A 34 33.02 -14.25 -15.46
C PRO A 34 32.56 -15.22 -14.36
N ALA A 35 31.25 -15.27 -14.14
CA ALA A 35 30.65 -16.17 -13.16
C ALA A 35 30.94 -17.64 -13.51
N THR A 36 31.12 -18.47 -12.48
CA THR A 36 31.28 -19.92 -12.69
C THR A 36 29.98 -20.53 -13.21
N GLU A 37 30.08 -21.58 -14.03
CA GLU A 37 28.91 -22.26 -14.60
C GLU A 37 27.92 -22.73 -13.53
N LYS A 38 28.43 -23.22 -12.38
CA LYS A 38 27.61 -23.57 -11.22
C LYS A 38 26.81 -22.40 -10.67
N LEU A 39 27.42 -21.21 -10.60
CA LEU A 39 26.74 -20.00 -10.14
C LEU A 39 25.69 -19.55 -11.14
N VAL A 40 26.01 -19.59 -12.45
CA VAL A 40 25.05 -19.27 -13.51
C VAL A 40 23.84 -20.21 -13.45
N HIS A 41 24.07 -21.52 -13.35
CA HIS A 41 22.98 -22.50 -13.23
C HIS A 41 22.14 -22.26 -11.98
N LYS A 42 22.78 -21.98 -10.84
CA LYS A 42 22.06 -21.65 -9.60
C LYS A 42 21.20 -20.39 -9.74
N ILE A 43 21.73 -19.34 -10.37
CA ILE A 43 20.96 -18.10 -10.62
C ILE A 43 19.74 -18.41 -11.49
N ILE A 44 19.90 -19.22 -12.54
CA ILE A 44 18.80 -19.61 -13.42
C ILE A 44 17.75 -20.41 -12.64
N THR A 45 18.16 -21.42 -11.87
CA THR A 45 17.23 -22.24 -11.08
C THR A 45 16.49 -21.42 -10.05
N ASP A 46 17.20 -20.63 -9.25
CA ASP A 46 16.64 -19.77 -8.21
C ASP A 46 15.65 -18.77 -8.84
N TRP A 47 16.00 -18.21 -10.01
CA TRP A 47 15.10 -17.33 -10.75
C TRP A 47 13.85 -18.07 -11.20
N THR A 48 13.97 -19.22 -11.87
CA THR A 48 12.81 -19.99 -12.34
C THR A 48 11.88 -20.44 -11.21
N GLU A 49 12.43 -20.81 -10.05
CA GLU A 49 11.64 -21.19 -8.88
C GLU A 49 10.92 -19.98 -8.27
N SER A 50 11.64 -18.85 -8.13
CA SER A 50 11.08 -17.60 -7.61
C SER A 50 9.99 -17.03 -8.51
N PHE A 51 10.13 -17.21 -9.83
CA PHE A 51 9.20 -16.72 -10.86
C PHE A 51 8.12 -17.76 -11.23
N SER A 52 7.97 -18.81 -10.42
CA SER A 52 6.86 -19.75 -10.60
C SER A 52 5.50 -19.05 -10.41
N PRO A 53 4.43 -19.49 -11.12
CA PRO A 53 3.12 -18.82 -11.07
C PRO A 53 2.58 -18.62 -9.66
N GLN A 54 2.82 -19.58 -8.76
CA GLN A 54 2.34 -19.52 -7.37
C GLN A 54 2.94 -18.37 -6.55
N ASN A 55 4.15 -17.92 -6.91
CA ASN A 55 4.85 -16.81 -6.27
C ASN A 55 4.49 -15.46 -6.86
N LEU A 56 3.95 -15.43 -8.08
CA LEU A 56 3.55 -14.21 -8.80
C LEU A 56 2.07 -13.93 -8.71
N GLU A 57 1.23 -14.95 -8.78
CA GLU A 57 -0.21 -14.82 -8.73
C GLU A 57 -0.64 -14.21 -7.41
N GLU A 58 -1.28 -13.05 -7.50
CA GLU A 58 -1.85 -12.38 -6.35
C GLU A 58 -3.35 -12.69 -6.24
N ILE A 59 -3.78 -12.95 -5.02
CA ILE A 59 -5.18 -13.23 -4.70
C ILE A 59 -5.62 -12.28 -3.58
N GLY A 60 -6.89 -11.90 -3.58
CA GLY A 60 -7.49 -11.06 -2.55
C GLY A 60 -7.64 -11.78 -1.20
N CYS A 61 -7.45 -11.03 -0.13
CA CYS A 61 -7.73 -11.47 1.24
C CYS A 61 -9.17 -11.17 1.63
N ALA A 62 -9.91 -12.18 2.07
CA ALA A 62 -11.30 -12.07 2.51
C ALA A 62 -11.53 -11.13 3.71
N VAL A 63 -10.48 -10.86 4.51
CA VAL A 63 -10.59 -10.08 5.75
C VAL A 63 -10.22 -8.61 5.55
N CYS A 64 -9.20 -8.32 4.73
CA CYS A 64 -8.70 -6.95 4.52
C CYS A 64 -8.81 -6.45 3.07
N GLY A 65 -9.25 -7.28 2.12
CA GLY A 65 -9.39 -6.93 0.70
C GLY A 65 -8.08 -6.72 -0.06
N GLN A 66 -6.92 -6.80 0.59
CA GLN A 66 -5.63 -6.59 -0.09
C GLN A 66 -5.24 -7.78 -0.96
N LEU A 67 -4.68 -7.50 -2.13
CA LEU A 67 -3.96 -8.46 -2.96
C LEU A 67 -2.66 -8.86 -2.26
N LYS A 68 -2.40 -10.17 -2.22
CA LYS A 68 -1.17 -10.77 -1.69
C LYS A 68 -0.76 -11.97 -2.54
N PRO A 69 0.53 -12.31 -2.60
CA PRO A 69 1.00 -13.51 -3.28
C PRO A 69 0.29 -14.76 -2.76
N CYS A 70 -0.14 -15.64 -3.66
CA CYS A 70 -0.90 -16.85 -3.37
C CYS A 70 -0.21 -17.76 -2.32
N ILE A 71 1.12 -17.81 -2.33
CA ILE A 71 1.94 -18.55 -1.36
C ILE A 71 1.75 -18.08 0.10
N ASN A 72 1.41 -16.80 0.32
CA ASN A 72 1.23 -16.21 1.66
C ASN A 72 -0.24 -16.23 2.13
N MET A 73 -1.07 -17.05 1.48
CA MET A 73 -2.51 -17.06 1.64
C MET A 73 -3.00 -18.42 2.13
N VAL A 74 -3.81 -18.41 3.19
CA VAL A 74 -4.37 -19.61 3.82
C VAL A 74 -5.88 -19.67 3.57
N ALA A 75 -6.44 -20.88 3.38
CA ALA A 75 -7.87 -21.04 3.16
C ALA A 75 -8.71 -20.50 4.33
N LEU A 76 -9.71 -19.67 4.02
CA LEU A 76 -10.63 -19.06 4.99
C LEU A 76 -11.35 -20.10 5.86
N LYS A 77 -11.67 -21.26 5.28
CA LYS A 77 -12.31 -22.40 5.97
C LYS A 77 -11.52 -22.86 7.21
N SER A 78 -10.19 -22.70 7.22
CA SER A 78 -9.35 -23.09 8.36
C SER A 78 -9.49 -22.18 9.58
N MET A 79 -10.07 -20.98 9.41
CA MET A 79 -10.13 -19.93 10.43
C MET A 79 -11.55 -19.65 10.93
N LYS A 80 -12.54 -20.50 10.61
CA LYS A 80 -13.97 -20.31 10.94
C LYS A 80 -14.23 -19.92 12.40
N ASN A 81 -13.51 -20.54 13.34
CA ASN A 81 -13.72 -20.32 14.78
C ASN A 81 -13.26 -18.93 15.26
N TYR A 82 -12.41 -18.25 14.50
CA TYR A 82 -11.86 -16.94 14.84
C TYR A 82 -12.60 -15.77 14.18
N LEU A 83 -13.59 -16.05 13.32
CA LEU A 83 -14.28 -15.01 12.55
C LEU A 83 -15.20 -14.13 13.40
N HIS A 84 -15.58 -14.56 14.60
CA HIS A 84 -16.45 -13.80 15.50
C HIS A 84 -15.90 -12.39 15.83
N VAL A 85 -14.58 -12.22 15.82
CA VAL A 85 -13.88 -10.94 16.04
C VAL A 85 -14.20 -9.89 14.96
N LEU A 86 -14.63 -10.35 13.79
CA LEU A 86 -14.98 -9.51 12.63
C LEU A 86 -16.46 -9.12 12.60
N ILE A 87 -17.27 -9.54 13.58
CA ILE A 87 -18.66 -9.09 13.69
C ILE A 87 -18.64 -7.65 14.22
N GLN A 88 -19.13 -6.72 13.39
CA GLN A 88 -19.23 -5.32 13.75
C GLN A 88 -20.54 -4.74 13.23
N PRO A 89 -21.47 -4.34 14.11
CA PRO A 89 -22.69 -3.66 13.69
C PRO A 89 -22.35 -2.26 13.15
N GLY A 90 -23.16 -1.77 12.21
CA GLY A 90 -23.03 -0.45 11.60
C GLY A 90 -22.04 -0.35 10.44
N VAL A 91 -21.36 -1.43 10.06
CA VAL A 91 -20.32 -1.42 9.02
C VAL A 91 -20.82 -1.91 7.67
N THR A 92 -21.69 -2.92 7.64
CA THR A 92 -22.23 -3.47 6.40
C THR A 92 -23.60 -2.91 6.10
N ARG A 93 -23.97 -2.88 4.82
CA ARG A 93 -25.29 -2.44 4.38
C ARG A 93 -25.76 -3.29 3.22
N LYS A 94 -26.99 -3.79 3.30
CA LYS A 94 -27.65 -4.46 2.18
C LYS A 94 -28.10 -3.44 1.14
N GLU A 95 -27.97 -3.83 -0.12
CA GLU A 95 -28.52 -3.09 -1.25
C GLU A 95 -30.04 -2.92 -1.12
N ARG A 96 -30.56 -1.75 -1.51
CA ARG A 96 -31.99 -1.45 -1.55
C ARG A 96 -32.44 -1.47 -3.01
N ARG A 97 -33.54 -2.16 -3.30
CA ARG A 97 -34.12 -2.21 -4.65
C ARG A 97 -35.27 -1.23 -4.81
N SER A 98 -35.86 -0.81 -3.70
CA SER A 98 -36.95 0.18 -3.67
C SER A 98 -36.72 1.22 -2.57
N ASN A 99 -37.37 2.38 -2.70
CA ASN A 99 -37.31 3.40 -1.65
C ASN A 99 -38.09 2.99 -0.38
N SER A 100 -39.04 2.07 -0.50
CA SER A 100 -39.74 1.48 0.64
C SER A 100 -38.88 0.48 1.42
N ASP A 101 -37.79 -0.03 0.84
CA ASP A 101 -36.95 -1.03 1.51
C ASP A 101 -36.24 -0.39 2.71
N PRO A 102 -36.31 -1.02 3.90
CA PRO A 102 -35.63 -0.53 5.08
C PRO A 102 -34.11 -0.66 4.93
N ILE A 103 -33.38 0.25 5.57
CA ILE A 103 -31.93 0.17 5.66
C ILE A 103 -31.58 -0.96 6.63
N THR A 104 -30.98 -2.03 6.11
CA THR A 104 -30.62 -3.21 6.91
C THR A 104 -29.16 -3.61 6.67
N GLU A 105 -28.57 -4.27 7.67
CA GLU A 105 -27.17 -4.71 7.65
C GLU A 105 -27.05 -6.17 7.20
N ILE A 106 -25.85 -6.56 6.77
CA ILE A 106 -25.53 -7.95 6.49
C ILE A 106 -25.10 -8.60 7.82
N LEU A 107 -25.84 -9.62 8.24
CA LEU A 107 -25.58 -10.33 9.48
C LEU A 107 -24.34 -11.22 9.35
N GLY A 108 -23.50 -11.22 10.39
CA GLY A 108 -22.33 -12.09 10.48
C GLY A 108 -20.99 -11.33 10.45
N PRO A 109 -19.88 -12.05 10.26
CA PRO A 109 -18.56 -11.44 10.18
C PRO A 109 -18.42 -10.65 8.87
N VAL A 110 -17.82 -9.46 8.95
CA VAL A 110 -17.59 -8.62 7.77
C VAL A 110 -16.44 -9.20 6.95
N LEU A 111 -16.78 -9.79 5.80
CA LEU A 111 -15.85 -10.44 4.87
C LEU A 111 -16.16 -10.03 3.43
N ASP A 112 -15.17 -10.19 2.55
CA ASP A 112 -15.37 -10.14 1.11
C ASP A 112 -15.88 -11.51 0.61
N GLU A 113 -17.05 -11.51 -0.01
CA GLU A 113 -17.74 -12.70 -0.50
C GLU A 113 -17.02 -13.36 -1.69
N ASN A 114 -16.24 -12.60 -2.45
CA ASN A 114 -15.52 -13.09 -3.63
C ASN A 114 -14.20 -13.78 -3.25
N CYS A 115 -13.72 -13.58 -2.04
CA CYS A 115 -12.42 -14.08 -1.59
C CYS A 115 -12.57 -15.28 -0.64
N ASN A 116 -11.84 -16.37 -0.90
CA ASN A 116 -11.88 -17.58 -0.10
C ASN A 116 -10.57 -17.86 0.70
N LYS A 117 -9.62 -16.92 0.66
CA LYS A 117 -8.33 -17.00 1.35
C LYS A 117 -8.09 -15.81 2.28
N ILE A 118 -7.18 -15.99 3.24
CA ILE A 118 -6.78 -14.99 4.23
C ILE A 118 -5.25 -14.86 4.18
N CYS A 119 -4.74 -13.63 4.23
CA CYS A 119 -3.31 -13.38 4.34
C CYS A 119 -2.76 -13.68 5.74
N ASP A 120 -1.47 -13.95 5.82
CA ASP A 120 -0.80 -14.27 7.09
C ASP A 120 -0.94 -13.18 8.17
N THR A 121 -0.96 -11.91 7.79
CA THR A 121 -1.11 -10.79 8.74
C THR A 121 -2.47 -10.80 9.42
N CYS A 122 -3.54 -11.03 8.64
CA CYS A 122 -4.89 -11.16 9.17
C CYS A 122 -5.04 -12.45 9.98
N ARG A 123 -4.48 -13.56 9.49
CA ARG A 123 -4.49 -14.84 10.21
C ARG A 123 -3.85 -14.75 11.60
N LYS A 124 -2.68 -14.11 11.72
CA LYS A 124 -2.00 -13.90 13.01
C LYS A 124 -2.87 -13.08 13.96
N SER A 125 -3.39 -11.96 13.49
CA SER A 125 -4.26 -11.08 14.29
C SER A 125 -5.51 -11.81 14.79
N LEU A 126 -6.18 -12.57 13.91
CA LEU A 126 -7.39 -13.33 14.25
C LEU A 126 -7.11 -14.43 15.30
N ARG A 127 -5.95 -15.09 15.23
CA ARG A 127 -5.55 -16.08 16.26
C ARG A 127 -5.32 -15.44 17.62
N GLU A 128 -4.84 -14.21 17.65
CA GLU A 128 -4.72 -13.41 18.88
C GLU A 128 -6.07 -12.87 19.39
N GLY A 129 -7.18 -13.15 18.71
CA GLY A 129 -8.49 -12.58 19.04
C GLY A 129 -8.61 -11.09 18.72
N LYS A 130 -7.68 -10.53 17.92
CA LYS A 130 -7.65 -9.12 17.56
C LYS A 130 -8.14 -8.89 16.15
N ARG A 131 -8.85 -7.78 15.96
CA ARG A 131 -9.27 -7.33 14.64
C ARG A 131 -8.08 -6.70 13.91
N PRO A 132 -7.73 -7.14 12.69
CA PRO A 132 -6.66 -6.52 11.92
C PRO A 132 -6.95 -5.03 11.65
N ARG A 133 -5.91 -4.17 11.71
CA ARG A 133 -6.06 -2.71 11.54
C ARG A 133 -6.77 -2.32 10.24
N ILE A 134 -6.47 -3.01 9.15
CA ILE A 134 -7.02 -2.75 7.81
C ILE A 134 -8.13 -3.75 7.44
N SER A 135 -8.78 -4.37 8.43
CA SER A 135 -9.90 -5.27 8.14
C SER A 135 -11.11 -4.52 7.58
N LEU A 136 -11.90 -5.19 6.75
CA LEU A 136 -13.17 -4.67 6.22
C LEU A 136 -14.14 -4.30 7.37
N ALA A 137 -14.07 -5.03 8.47
CA ALA A 137 -14.82 -4.77 9.71
C ALA A 137 -14.50 -3.42 10.39
N ASN A 138 -13.47 -2.67 9.96
CA ASN A 138 -13.13 -1.34 10.50
C ASN A 138 -13.74 -0.19 9.68
N GLY A 139 -14.92 -0.40 9.08
CA GLY A 139 -15.54 0.62 8.21
C GLY A 139 -14.87 0.76 6.84
N LEU A 140 -14.07 -0.23 6.44
CA LEU A 140 -13.41 -0.30 5.13
C LEU A 140 -14.19 -1.18 4.13
N TRP A 141 -15.32 -1.73 4.56
CA TRP A 141 -16.17 -2.55 3.73
C TRP A 141 -16.97 -1.67 2.75
N LEU A 142 -16.87 -1.99 1.46
CA LEU A 142 -17.61 -1.32 0.39
C LEU A 142 -18.73 -2.20 -0.19
N GLY A 143 -18.63 -3.52 -0.04
CA GLY A 143 -19.49 -4.48 -0.71
C GLY A 143 -19.17 -4.64 -2.19
N SER A 144 -19.98 -5.43 -2.89
CA SER A 144 -19.94 -5.57 -4.34
C SER A 144 -20.44 -4.29 -5.01
N ILE A 145 -19.70 -3.81 -6.00
CA ILE A 145 -20.13 -2.68 -6.83
C ILE A 145 -21.29 -3.17 -7.71
N PRO A 146 -22.49 -2.55 -7.65
CA PRO A 146 -23.62 -2.86 -8.54
C PRO A 146 -23.24 -2.70 -10.01
N ASP A 147 -23.88 -3.47 -10.89
CA ASP A 147 -23.56 -3.48 -12.32
C ASP A 147 -23.79 -2.09 -12.94
N GLU A 148 -24.79 -1.36 -12.45
CA GLU A 148 -25.10 0.02 -12.85
C GLU A 148 -23.96 1.01 -12.58
N LEU A 149 -23.07 0.71 -11.63
CA LEU A 149 -21.95 1.58 -11.25
C LEU A 149 -20.60 1.12 -11.82
N LYS A 150 -20.52 -0.04 -12.48
CA LYS A 150 -19.25 -0.57 -13.03
C LYS A 150 -18.76 0.22 -14.24
N ASP A 151 -19.67 0.55 -15.15
CA ASP A 151 -19.32 1.09 -16.48
C ASP A 151 -19.59 2.60 -16.62
N LEU A 152 -19.43 3.35 -15.53
CA LEU A 152 -19.63 4.80 -15.55
C LEU A 152 -18.54 5.51 -16.35
N ASN A 153 -18.94 6.45 -17.20
CA ASN A 153 -18.06 7.37 -17.89
C ASN A 153 -17.42 8.35 -16.89
N PHE A 154 -16.33 9.02 -17.28
CA PHE A 154 -15.61 9.98 -16.46
C PHE A 154 -16.53 11.06 -15.86
N MET A 155 -17.45 11.59 -16.67
CA MET A 155 -18.40 12.62 -16.22
C MET A 155 -19.39 12.08 -15.17
N GLU A 156 -19.88 10.85 -15.34
CA GLU A 156 -20.82 10.22 -14.40
C GLU A 156 -20.13 9.89 -13.09
N LYS A 157 -18.90 9.37 -13.14
CA LYS A 157 -18.03 9.18 -11.97
C LYS A 157 -17.87 10.48 -11.20
N LEU A 158 -17.61 11.59 -11.88
CA LEU A 158 -17.49 12.91 -11.26
C LEU A 158 -18.80 13.38 -10.60
N LEU A 159 -19.96 13.06 -11.19
CA LEU A 159 -21.28 13.41 -10.65
C LEU A 159 -21.60 12.65 -9.36
N ILE A 160 -21.32 11.35 -9.29
CA ILE A 160 -21.65 10.52 -8.11
C ILE A 160 -20.59 10.58 -7.00
N GLN A 161 -19.40 11.13 -7.29
CA GLN A 161 -18.29 11.17 -6.35
C GLN A 161 -18.64 12.06 -5.13
N LYS A 162 -18.67 11.45 -3.93
CA LYS A 162 -18.94 12.16 -2.66
C LYS A 162 -17.84 13.17 -2.28
N ILE A 163 -16.60 12.90 -2.66
CA ILE A 163 -15.43 13.74 -2.34
C ILE A 163 -14.65 14.00 -3.62
N ARG A 164 -14.66 15.23 -4.15
CA ARG A 164 -13.86 15.60 -5.31
C ARG A 164 -12.50 16.12 -4.86
N THR A 165 -11.43 15.46 -5.28
CA THR A 165 -10.08 16.01 -5.13
C THR A 165 -9.90 17.10 -6.17
N ASN A 166 -10.05 18.36 -5.77
CA ASN A 166 -9.63 19.48 -6.60
C ASN A 166 -8.10 19.46 -6.64
N CYS A 167 -7.51 19.07 -7.77
CA CYS A 167 -6.08 19.20 -7.97
C CYS A 167 -5.70 20.68 -7.82
N CYS A 168 -4.95 21.01 -6.77
CA CYS A 168 -4.41 22.35 -6.57
C CYS A 168 -3.16 22.50 -7.45
N PHE A 169 -3.27 23.28 -8.52
CA PHE A 169 -2.09 23.69 -9.29
C PHE A 169 -1.42 24.85 -8.59
N VAL A 170 -0.25 24.60 -7.98
CA VAL A 170 0.56 25.64 -7.36
C VAL A 170 1.58 26.14 -8.38
N LYS A 171 1.59 27.46 -8.64
CA LYS A 171 2.62 28.10 -9.45
C LYS A 171 3.93 28.10 -8.66
N VAL A 172 4.93 27.34 -9.11
CA VAL A 172 6.28 27.38 -8.54
C VAL A 172 6.97 28.68 -8.96
N SER A 173 7.41 29.48 -8.00
CA SER A 173 7.95 30.83 -8.21
C SER A 173 9.47 30.89 -8.48
N SER A 174 10.20 29.77 -8.44
CA SER A 174 11.65 29.79 -8.69
C SER A 174 12.18 28.53 -9.40
N GLY A 175 12.93 28.73 -10.49
CA GLY A 175 13.82 27.71 -11.08
C GLY A 175 13.54 27.35 -12.54
N MET A 176 14.06 28.19 -13.45
CA MET A 176 14.52 27.86 -14.82
C MET A 176 13.86 26.66 -15.55
N ARG A 177 12.66 26.86 -16.11
CA ARG A 177 12.18 26.57 -17.49
C ARG A 177 10.66 26.58 -17.44
N LYS A 178 10.01 27.49 -18.17
CA LYS A 178 8.54 27.62 -18.19
C LYS A 178 7.92 26.34 -18.76
N MET A 179 7.19 25.59 -17.94
CA MET A 179 6.28 24.56 -18.41
C MET A 179 4.98 25.27 -18.80
N ILE A 180 4.69 25.37 -20.10
CA ILE A 180 3.39 25.84 -20.57
C ILE A 180 2.44 24.65 -20.43
N SER A 181 1.47 24.75 -19.53
CA SER A 181 0.39 23.77 -19.40
C SER A 181 -0.93 24.46 -19.71
N HIS A 182 -1.67 23.92 -20.68
CA HIS A 182 -3.05 24.32 -20.92
C HIS A 182 -3.93 23.59 -19.91
N VAL A 183 -4.34 24.28 -18.85
CA VAL A 183 -5.26 23.75 -17.85
C VAL A 183 -6.62 24.39 -18.07
N ILE A 184 -7.62 23.56 -18.36
CA ILE A 184 -9.03 23.97 -18.32
C ILE A 184 -9.56 23.44 -16.98
N ALA A 185 -9.71 24.33 -16.01
CA ALA A 185 -10.30 24.01 -14.71
C ALA A 185 -11.72 24.58 -14.67
N PHE A 186 -12.71 23.72 -14.43
CA PHE A 186 -14.08 24.12 -14.21
C PHE A 186 -14.32 24.23 -12.70
N GLU A 187 -14.84 25.37 -12.27
CA GLU A 187 -15.28 25.55 -10.89
C GLU A 187 -16.49 24.64 -10.66
N THR A 188 -16.35 23.65 -9.78
CA THR A 188 -17.47 22.80 -9.38
C THR A 188 -17.89 23.15 -7.96
N PRO A 189 -19.17 23.49 -7.72
CA PRO A 189 -19.65 23.81 -6.38
C PRO A 189 -19.74 22.51 -5.56
N VAL A 190 -18.67 22.16 -4.85
CA VAL A 190 -18.62 21.02 -3.93
C VAL A 190 -18.25 21.50 -2.55
N VAL A 191 -18.96 20.99 -1.54
CA VAL A 191 -18.73 21.29 -0.12
C VAL A 191 -17.30 20.89 0.25
N LYS A 192 -16.55 21.81 0.88
CA LYS A 192 -15.20 21.54 1.37
C LYS A 192 -15.27 20.59 2.57
N VAL A 193 -14.65 19.42 2.42
CA VAL A 193 -14.43 18.47 3.53
C VAL A 193 -12.99 18.65 3.96
N TYR A 194 -12.77 19.13 5.20
CA TYR A 194 -11.45 19.33 5.81
C TYR A 194 -11.09 18.15 6.70
#